data_AF-A0A2E2KQ49-F1
#
_entry.id   AF-A0A2E2KQ49-F1
#
_cell.length_a   1.000
_cell.length_b   1.000
_cell.length_c   1.000
_cell.angle_alpha   90.00
_cell.angle_beta   90.00
_cell.angle_gamma   90.00
#
_symmetry.space_group_name_H-M   'P 1'
#
loop_
_entity.id
_entity.type
_entity.pdbx_description
1 polymer ?
#
loop_
_entity_poly.entity_id
_entity_poly.type
_entity_poly.pdbx_seq_one_letter_code
_entity_poly.pdbx_strand_id
1 'polypeptide(L)'
;MKVETYVLAVKNSNNGDMVLAPRGERVADMPVCFSSGYAHHLFDFSESRVCCQEGDKVFLLKGTVDISEICRENDFPDAFKALLIEEASLDGWDVIRQKLALSTQSKEYKRKVHEDLVNTHAELQISRLLIS
;
A
#
# COMPACT_ATOMS: atom_id res chain seq x y z
N MET A 1 22.75 -2.64 3.00
CA MET A 1 21.93 -2.01 4.04
C MET A 1 20.54 -2.54 3.82
N LYS A 2 19.99 -3.27 4.78
CA LYS A 2 18.70 -3.94 4.62
C LYS A 2 17.60 -3.14 5.32
N VAL A 3 16.50 -2.88 4.62
CA VAL A 3 15.37 -2.11 5.13
C VAL A 3 14.10 -2.92 5.04
N GLU A 4 13.37 -2.97 6.15
CA GLU A 4 12.04 -3.57 6.19
C GLU A 4 11.08 -2.73 5.34
N THR A 5 10.40 -3.39 4.41
CA THR A 5 9.60 -2.74 3.38
C THR A 5 8.24 -3.43 3.31
N TYR A 6 7.20 -2.62 3.17
CA TYR A 6 5.83 -3.05 2.96
C TYR A 6 5.38 -2.63 1.58
N VAL A 7 4.79 -3.56 0.83
CA VAL A 7 4.30 -3.27 -0.52
C VAL A 7 2.88 -3.76 -0.72
N LEU A 8 2.12 -3.01 -1.52
CA LEU A 8 0.88 -3.49 -2.11
C LEU A 8 1.18 -4.20 -3.41
N ALA A 9 0.65 -5.40 -3.55
CA ALA A 9 0.73 -6.18 -4.78
C ALA A 9 -0.67 -6.54 -5.26
N VAL A 10 -0.82 -6.66 -6.58
CA VAL A 10 -2.05 -7.14 -7.21
C VAL A 10 -1.74 -8.45 -7.89
N LYS A 11 -2.58 -9.46 -7.65
CA LYS A 11 -2.51 -10.70 -8.41
C LYS A 11 -3.38 -10.57 -9.65
N ASN A 12 -2.75 -10.60 -10.81
CA ASN A 12 -3.46 -10.52 -12.07
C ASN A 12 -4.29 -11.80 -12.27
N SER A 13 -5.57 -11.62 -12.56
CA SER A 13 -6.56 -12.68 -12.72
C SER A 13 -6.31 -13.56 -13.95
N ASN A 14 -5.56 -13.08 -14.94
CA ASN A 14 -5.33 -13.76 -16.22
C ASN A 14 -4.12 -14.71 -16.22
N ASN A 15 -3.02 -14.37 -15.54
CA ASN A 15 -1.80 -15.19 -15.48
C ASN A 15 -1.49 -15.72 -14.07
N GLY A 16 -2.13 -15.18 -13.03
CA GLY A 16 -1.88 -15.57 -11.65
C GLY A 16 -0.58 -15.01 -11.07
N ASP A 17 0.12 -14.15 -11.79
CA ASP A 17 1.36 -13.54 -11.30
C ASP A 17 1.05 -12.42 -10.31
N MET A 18 1.85 -12.35 -9.24
CA MET A 18 1.77 -11.28 -8.26
C MET A 18 2.75 -10.18 -8.65
N VAL A 19 2.21 -9.01 -8.97
CA VAL A 19 3.00 -7.84 -9.37
C VAL A 19 2.81 -6.72 -8.37
N LEU A 20 3.81 -5.85 -8.25
CA LEU A 20 3.67 -4.62 -7.49
C LEU A 20 2.44 -3.83 -8.00
N ALA A 21 1.60 -3.35 -7.08
CA ALA A 21 0.40 -2.64 -7.45
C ALA A 21 0.76 -1.39 -8.27
N PRO A 22 0.15 -1.17 -9.44
CA PRO A 22 0.45 0.00 -10.25
C PRO A 22 0.09 1.28 -9.48
N ARG A 23 0.93 2.31 -9.65
CA ARG A 23 0.69 3.62 -9.00
C ARG A 23 -0.68 4.16 -9.37
N GLY A 24 -1.33 4.82 -8.42
CA GLY A 24 -2.53 5.62 -8.70
C GLY A 24 -2.23 6.81 -9.62
N GLU A 25 -3.26 7.56 -10.00
CA GLU A 25 -3.11 8.77 -10.84
C GLU A 25 -2.27 9.87 -10.16
N ARG A 26 -2.14 9.83 -8.83
CA ARG A 26 -1.35 10.81 -8.08
C ARG A 26 0.10 10.35 -7.99
N VAL A 27 1.02 11.27 -8.31
CA VAL A 27 2.48 11.03 -8.31
C VAL A 27 3.00 10.54 -6.94
N ALA A 28 2.34 10.91 -5.85
CA ALA A 28 2.72 10.55 -4.48
C ALA A 28 2.13 9.22 -3.98
N ASP A 29 1.19 8.60 -4.69
CA ASP A 29 0.60 7.34 -4.28
C ASP A 29 1.54 6.20 -4.67
N MET A 30 2.55 5.96 -3.83
CA MET A 30 3.43 4.81 -3.97
C MET A 30 2.79 3.59 -3.32
N PRO A 31 2.84 2.41 -3.96
CA PRO A 31 2.40 1.15 -3.35
C PRO A 31 3.38 0.63 -2.30
N VAL A 32 4.33 1.46 -1.85
CA VAL A 32 5.47 1.09 -1.02
C VAL A 32 5.49 1.97 0.22
N CYS A 33 5.76 1.37 1.38
CA CYS A 33 6.00 2.12 2.60
C CYS A 33 6.92 1.37 3.56
N PHE A 34 7.37 2.09 4.59
CA PHE A 34 8.34 1.60 5.57
C PHE A 34 7.77 1.55 7.01
N SER A 35 6.47 1.84 7.16
CA SER A 35 5.78 1.84 8.46
C SER A 35 4.55 0.95 8.40
N SER A 36 4.44 0.02 9.35
CA SER A 36 3.33 -0.92 9.44
C SER A 36 1.96 -0.23 9.55
N GLY A 37 1.85 0.83 10.37
CA GLY A 37 0.57 1.54 10.54
C GLY A 37 0.09 2.18 9.24
N TYR A 38 1.01 2.84 8.52
CA TYR A 38 0.69 3.42 7.22
C TYR A 38 0.41 2.33 6.16
N ALA A 39 1.11 1.20 6.22
CA ALA A 39 0.89 0.06 5.33
C ALA A 39 -0.53 -0.50 5.45
N HIS A 40 -1.03 -0.65 6.68
CA HIS A 40 -2.40 -1.09 6.92
C HIS A 40 -3.43 -0.09 6.41
N HIS A 41 -3.23 1.19 6.66
CA HIS A 41 -4.10 2.25 6.14
C HIS A 41 -4.10 2.26 4.60
N LEU A 42 -2.92 2.20 3.97
CA LEU A 42 -2.78 2.13 2.51
C LEU A 42 -3.49 0.90 1.94
N PHE A 43 -3.38 -0.24 2.63
CA PHE A 43 -4.10 -1.45 2.25
C PHE A 43 -5.62 -1.30 2.38
N ASP A 44 -6.13 -0.71 3.46
CA ASP A 44 -7.57 -0.56 3.68
C ASP A 44 -8.24 0.32 2.63
N PHE A 45 -7.53 1.33 2.13
CA PHE A 45 -7.98 2.27 1.09
C PHE A 45 -7.33 2.09 -0.28
N SER A 46 -6.75 0.92 -0.54
CA SER A 46 -5.99 0.63 -1.76
C SER A 46 -6.76 0.97 -3.04
N GLU A 47 -8.08 0.80 -3.05
CA GLU A 47 -8.96 1.07 -4.20
C GLU A 47 -8.94 2.54 -4.68
N SER A 48 -8.55 3.47 -3.81
CA SER A 48 -8.41 4.90 -4.15
C SER A 48 -6.96 5.34 -4.35
N ARG A 49 -6.00 4.46 -4.06
CA ARG A 49 -4.57 4.79 -3.95
C ARG A 49 -3.73 4.03 -4.96
N VAL A 50 -4.16 2.86 -5.38
CA VAL A 50 -3.49 2.05 -6.42
C VAL A 50 -4.48 1.75 -7.54
N CYS A 51 -3.97 1.60 -8.75
CA CYS A 51 -4.80 1.29 -9.91
C CYS A 51 -5.20 -0.20 -9.91
N CYS A 52 -6.23 -0.56 -9.14
CA CYS A 52 -6.84 -1.90 -9.17
C CYS A 52 -8.30 -1.86 -9.63
N GLN A 53 -8.76 -2.91 -10.28
CA GLN A 53 -10.15 -3.08 -10.72
C GLN A 53 -10.97 -3.85 -9.68
N GLU A 54 -12.29 -3.67 -9.72
CA GLU A 54 -13.20 -4.44 -8.88
C GLU A 54 -13.00 -5.95 -9.09
N GLY A 55 -12.82 -6.69 -8.01
CA GLY A 55 -12.58 -8.14 -8.05
C GLY A 55 -11.10 -8.54 -8.11
N ASP A 56 -10.18 -7.59 -8.31
CA ASP A 56 -8.74 -7.88 -8.20
C ASP A 56 -8.36 -8.31 -6.79
N LYS A 57 -7.41 -9.22 -6.65
CA LYS A 57 -6.87 -9.58 -5.33
C LYS A 57 -5.70 -8.66 -5.00
N VAL A 58 -5.88 -7.86 -3.96
CA VAL A 58 -4.85 -6.98 -3.40
C VAL A 58 -4.21 -7.68 -2.21
N PHE A 59 -2.88 -7.65 -2.17
CA PHE A 59 -2.04 -8.22 -1.12
C PHE A 59 -1.25 -7.11 -0.46
N LEU A 60 -1.17 -7.13 0.87
CA LEU A 60 -0.16 -6.40 1.62
C LEU A 60 0.95 -7.38 1.96
N LEU A 61 2.13 -7.10 1.42
CA LEU A 61 3.32 -7.92 1.61
C LEU A 61 4.33 -7.21 2.51
N LYS A 62 5.13 -8.00 3.21
CA LYS A 62 6.27 -7.55 4.00
C LYS A 62 7.53 -8.27 3.54
N GLY A 63 8.61 -7.52 3.37
CA GLY A 63 9.89 -8.04 2.94
C GLY A 63 11.04 -7.18 3.43
N THR A 64 12.24 -7.59 3.06
CA THR A 64 13.47 -6.86 3.37
C THR A 64 14.22 -6.61 2.07
N VAL A 65 14.51 -5.35 1.77
CA VAL A 65 15.19 -4.93 0.53
C VAL A 65 16.60 -4.45 0.87
N ASP A 66 17.60 -4.86 0.08
CA ASP A 66 18.96 -4.34 0.22
C ASP A 66 19.14 -3.09 -0.64
N ILE A 67 19.34 -1.94 0.00
CA ILE A 67 19.45 -0.62 -0.65
C ILE A 67 20.90 -0.12 -0.74
N SER A 68 21.89 -0.99 -0.55
CA SER A 68 23.31 -0.59 -0.56
C SER A 68 23.72 0.15 -1.84
N GLU A 69 23.14 -0.24 -2.97
CA GLU A 69 23.52 0.28 -4.28
C GLU A 69 22.83 1.62 -4.60
N ILE A 70 21.62 1.84 -4.08
CA ILE A 70 20.80 3.04 -4.32
C ILE A 70 21.31 4.25 -3.53
N CYS A 71 21.98 4.05 -2.39
CA CYS A 71 22.49 5.12 -1.53
C CYS A 71 23.49 6.09 -2.21
N ARG A 72 23.88 5.84 -3.46
CA ARG A 72 24.83 6.65 -4.23
C ARG A 72 24.17 7.52 -5.32
N GLU A 73 22.86 7.39 -5.52
CA GLU A 73 22.13 8.10 -6.57
C GLU A 73 21.42 9.37 -6.05
N ASN A 74 21.25 10.36 -6.93
CA ASN A 74 20.59 11.63 -6.60
C ASN A 74 19.06 11.52 -6.48
N ASP A 75 18.44 10.45 -7.00
CA ASP A 75 17.00 10.21 -6.95
C ASP A 75 16.66 8.85 -6.33
N PHE A 76 16.89 8.78 -5.01
CA PHE A 76 16.71 7.57 -4.21
C PHE A 76 15.31 6.92 -4.35
N PRO A 77 14.19 7.68 -4.36
CA PRO A 77 12.86 7.09 -4.53
C PRO A 77 12.66 6.36 -5.85
N ASP A 78 13.16 6.90 -6.96
CA ASP A 78 12.98 6.28 -8.28
C ASP A 78 13.92 5.07 -8.47
N ALA A 79 15.15 5.16 -7.98
CA ALA A 79 16.08 4.04 -7.95
C ALA A 79 15.57 2.88 -7.07
N PHE A 80 14.93 3.17 -5.93
CA PHE A 80 14.30 2.15 -5.09
C PHE A 80 13.12 1.46 -5.78
N LYS A 81 12.32 2.18 -6.56
CA LYS A 81 11.25 1.58 -7.36
C LYS A 81 11.82 0.68 -8.45
N ALA A 82 12.86 1.13 -9.15
CA ALA A 82 13.51 0.33 -10.18
C ALA A 82 14.04 -0.98 -9.58
N LEU A 83 14.71 -0.93 -8.42
CA LEU A 83 15.17 -2.12 -7.72
C LEU A 83 14.02 -3.09 -7.39
N LEU A 84 12.90 -2.59 -6.86
CA LEU A 84 11.73 -3.42 -6.56
C LEU A 84 11.09 -4.05 -7.80
N ILE A 85 11.17 -3.37 -8.96
CA ILE A 85 10.65 -3.87 -10.24
C ILE A 85 11.62 -4.88 -10.86
N GLU A 86 12.93 -4.72 -10.67
CA GLU A 86 13.98 -5.57 -11.24
C GLU A 86 14.22 -6.85 -10.43
N GLU A 87 14.09 -6.81 -9.09
CA GLU A 87 14.13 -7.98 -8.20
C GLU A 87 12.85 -8.85 -8.27
N ALA A 88 12.17 -8.86 -9.42
CA ALA A 88 10.77 -9.18 -9.72
C ALA A 88 10.23 -10.58 -9.36
N SER A 89 10.67 -11.22 -8.29
CA SER A 89 9.89 -12.24 -7.62
C SER A 89 9.53 -11.75 -6.22
N LEU A 90 8.28 -11.30 -6.06
CA LEU A 90 7.66 -11.18 -4.73
C LEU A 90 7.50 -12.55 -4.05
N ASP A 91 7.89 -13.64 -4.74
CA ASP A 91 8.03 -14.99 -4.24
C ASP A 91 9.06 -15.03 -3.10
N GLY A 92 8.58 -15.00 -1.87
CA GLY A 92 9.39 -14.96 -0.65
C GLY A 92 9.07 -13.80 0.28
N TRP A 93 8.21 -12.88 -0.14
CA TRP A 93 7.64 -11.87 0.75
C TRP A 93 6.50 -12.46 1.57
N ASP A 94 6.40 -12.03 2.83
CA ASP A 94 5.36 -12.49 3.74
C ASP A 94 4.03 -11.81 3.42
N VAL A 95 2.99 -12.60 3.20
CA VAL A 95 1.62 -12.08 3.04
C VAL A 95 1.07 -11.69 4.41
N ILE A 96 0.94 -10.39 4.66
CA ILE A 96 0.40 -9.85 5.92
C ILE A 96 -1.13 -9.83 5.88
N ARG A 97 -1.71 -9.33 4.76
CA ARG A 97 -3.16 -9.25 4.54
C ARG A 97 -3.48 -9.43 3.07
N GLN A 98 -4.70 -9.87 2.78
CA GLN A 98 -5.23 -9.95 1.42
C GLN A 98 -6.71 -9.58 1.41
N LYS A 99 -7.18 -8.96 0.34
CA LYS A 99 -8.60 -8.62 0.11
C LYS A 99 -8.93 -8.63 -1.37
N LEU A 100 -10.23 -8.67 -1.67
CA LEU A 100 -10.72 -8.30 -2.99
C LEU A 100 -10.87 -6.78 -3.05
N ALA A 101 -10.40 -6.18 -4.14
CA ALA A 101 -10.62 -4.78 -4.44
C ALA A 101 -12.11 -4.55 -4.64
N LEU A 102 -12.65 -3.59 -3.89
CA LEU A 102 -14.02 -3.13 -4.03
C LEU A 102 -14.11 -2.04 -5.10
N SER A 103 -15.28 -1.86 -5.69
CA SER A 103 -15.52 -0.62 -6.43
C SER A 103 -15.58 0.56 -5.47
N THR A 104 -14.91 1.67 -5.81
CA THR A 104 -15.01 2.94 -5.06
C THR A 104 -16.42 3.51 -5.03
N GLN A 105 -17.29 3.05 -5.93
CA GLN A 105 -18.71 3.40 -5.96
C GLN A 105 -19.60 2.49 -5.12
N SER A 106 -19.08 1.34 -4.67
CA SER A 106 -19.82 0.36 -3.89
C SER A 106 -20.27 0.92 -2.53
N LYS A 107 -21.40 0.39 -2.01
CA LYS A 107 -21.90 0.75 -0.68
C LYS A 107 -20.90 0.39 0.42
N GLU A 108 -20.19 -0.72 0.26
CA GLU A 108 -19.21 -1.20 1.23
C GLU A 108 -18.00 -0.29 1.33
N TYR A 109 -17.45 0.16 0.19
CA TYR A 109 -16.35 1.11 0.17
C TYR A 109 -16.76 2.45 0.81
N LYS A 110 -17.92 2.99 0.42
CA LYS A 110 -18.46 4.24 0.99
C LYS A 110 -18.69 4.15 2.49
N ARG A 111 -19.15 2.99 2.97
CA ARG A 111 -19.30 2.72 4.41
C ARG A 111 -17.96 2.75 5.14
N LYS A 112 -16.91 2.10 4.61
CA LYS A 112 -15.57 2.13 5.21
C LYS A 112 -15.03 3.56 5.33
N VAL A 113 -15.13 4.35 4.26
CA VAL A 113 -14.71 5.76 4.27
C VAL A 113 -15.49 6.57 5.29
N HIS A 114 -16.80 6.31 5.42
CA HIS A 114 -17.62 6.97 6.42
C HIS A 114 -17.21 6.60 7.86
N GLU A 115 -17.02 5.31 8.13
CA GLU A 115 -16.56 4.80 9.44
C GLU A 115 -15.20 5.42 9.82
N ASP A 116 -14.26 5.48 8.88
CA ASP A 116 -12.94 6.12 9.08
C ASP A 116 -13.04 7.62 9.42
N LEU A 117 -13.90 8.36 8.70
CA LEU A 117 -14.14 9.77 8.97
C LEU A 117 -14.77 9.99 10.35
N VAL A 118 -15.71 9.15 10.74
CA VAL A 118 -16.37 9.22 12.05
C VAL A 118 -15.37 8.91 13.18
N ASN A 119 -14.55 7.87 13.01
CA ASN A 119 -13.52 7.51 14.00
C ASN A 119 -12.48 8.63 14.15
N THR A 120 -11.97 9.15 13.03
CA THR A 120 -11.03 10.28 13.03
C THR A 120 -11.64 11.50 13.72
N HIS A 121 -12.91 11.79 13.48
CA HIS A 121 -13.59 12.90 14.14
C HIS A 121 -13.68 12.71 15.66
N ALA A 122 -14.02 11.49 16.12
CA ALA A 122 -14.09 11.16 17.54
C ALA A 122 -12.71 11.28 18.23
N GLU A 123 -11.66 10.77 17.59
CA GLU A 123 -10.28 10.86 18.11
C GLU A 123 -9.81 12.32 18.25
N LEU A 124 -10.14 13.17 17.28
CA LEU A 124 -9.84 14.60 17.34
C LEU A 124 -10.61 15.31 18.46
N GLN A 125 -11.86 14.94 18.71
CA GLN A 125 -12.64 15.48 19.83
C GLN A 125 -12.03 15.09 21.18
N ILE A 126 -11.64 13.81 21.36
CA ILE A 126 -11.00 13.33 22.59
C ILE A 126 -9.66 14.04 22.80
N SER A 127 -8.85 14.15 21.75
CA SER A 127 -7.54 14.80 21.82
C SER A 127 -7.66 16.29 22.20
N ARG A 128 -8.69 16.98 21.72
CA ARG A 128 -8.98 18.38 22.12
C ARG A 128 -9.35 18.50 23.60
N LEU A 129 -10.07 17.53 24.15
CA LEU A 129 -10.46 17.51 25.58
C LEU A 129 -9.29 17.17 26.51
N LEU A 130 -8.28 16.46 26.02
CA LEU A 130 -7.08 16.11 26.80
C LEU A 130 -6.01 17.22 26.80
N ILE A 131 -6.11 18.18 25.88
CA ILE A 131 -5.20 19.32 25.74
C ILE A 131 -5.80 20.60 26.39
N SER A 132 -7.08 20.59 26.75
CA SER A 132 -7.78 21.64 27.52
C SER A 132 -7.76 21.37 29.01
#